data_AF-A0A542QI40-F1
#
_entry.id   AF-A0A542QI40-F1
#
_cell.length_a   1.000
_cell.length_b   1.000
_cell.length_c   1.000
_cell.angle_alpha   90.00
_cell.angle_beta   90.00
_cell.angle_gamma   90.00
#
_symmetry.space_group_name_H-M   'P 1'
#
loop_
_entity.id
_entity.type
_entity.pdbx_description
1 polymer ?
#
loop_
_entity_poly.entity_id
_entity_poly.type
_entity_poly.pdbx_seq_one_letter_code
_entity_poly.pdbx_strand_id
1 'polypeptide(L)'
;MSSAWTCDGCGVPNIDRASCEACGTSSPTATGADLARTALKDAAAARAAQVEEAARGNHRLADHLGSVTDAHLDDALAMRRLGIA
;
A
#
# COMPACT_ATOMS: atom_id res chain seq x y z
N MET A 1 10.85 -4.19 -12.84
CA MET A 1 9.51 -3.94 -13.42
C MET A 1 8.67 -5.14 -13.01
N SER A 2 7.64 -4.93 -12.19
CA SER A 2 6.78 -6.01 -11.70
C SER A 2 5.77 -6.33 -12.80
N SER A 3 5.95 -7.45 -13.49
CA SER A 3 4.99 -7.98 -14.46
C SER A 3 3.63 -8.22 -13.80
N ALA A 4 2.55 -8.11 -14.58
CA ALA A 4 1.20 -8.43 -14.09
C ALA A 4 1.15 -9.83 -13.47
N TRP A 5 0.44 -9.97 -12.35
CA TRP A 5 0.33 -11.23 -11.61
C TRP A 5 -1.07 -11.39 -11.01
N THR A 6 -1.53 -12.63 -10.92
CA THR A 6 -2.80 -12.96 -10.27
C THR A 6 -2.54 -13.28 -8.81
N CYS A 7 -3.30 -12.68 -7.90
CA CYS A 7 -3.11 -12.91 -6.48
C CYS A 7 -3.63 -14.29 -6.06
N ASP A 8 -2.76 -15.13 -5.51
CA ASP A 8 -3.12 -16.48 -5.04
C ASP A 8 -4.12 -16.47 -3.88
N GLY A 9 -4.19 -15.37 -3.11
CA GLY A 9 -5.11 -15.24 -1.98
C GLY A 9 -6.56 -14.90 -2.35
N CYS A 10 -6.80 -14.22 -3.48
CA CYS A 10 -8.14 -13.71 -3.82
C CYS A 10 -8.48 -13.75 -5.32
N GLY A 11 -7.55 -14.19 -6.18
CA GLY A 11 -7.72 -14.29 -7.63
C GLY A 11 -7.69 -12.95 -8.37
N VAL A 12 -7.51 -11.82 -7.70
CA VAL A 12 -7.51 -10.49 -8.34
C VAL A 12 -6.22 -10.29 -9.14
N PRO A 13 -6.31 -9.85 -10.41
CA PRO A 13 -5.14 -9.47 -11.20
C PRO A 13 -4.56 -8.14 -10.71
N ASN A 14 -3.25 -8.06 -10.62
CA ASN A 14 -2.50 -6.91 -10.14
C ASN A 14 -1.46 -6.50 -11.20
N ILE A 15 -1.32 -5.20 -11.44
CA ILE A 15 -0.40 -4.63 -12.43
C ILE A 15 0.46 -3.58 -11.74
N ASP A 16 1.78 -3.59 -11.98
CA ASP A 16 2.74 -2.61 -11.47
C ASP A 16 2.75 -2.41 -9.93
N ARG A 17 2.35 -3.46 -9.19
CA ARG A 17 2.30 -3.48 -7.73
C ARG A 17 2.81 -4.79 -7.14
N ALA A 18 3.45 -4.69 -5.98
CA ALA A 18 4.13 -5.78 -5.30
C ALA A 18 3.28 -6.46 -4.21
N SER A 19 2.21 -5.80 -3.75
CA SER A 19 1.20 -6.36 -2.84
C SER A 19 -0.17 -6.28 -3.51
N CYS A 20 -1.09 -7.21 -3.26
CA CYS A 20 -2.42 -7.22 -3.88
C CYS A 20 -3.27 -6.04 -3.41
N GLU A 21 -3.99 -5.41 -4.34
CA GLU A 21 -4.90 -4.27 -4.04
C GLU A 21 -6.04 -4.63 -3.12
N ALA A 22 -6.60 -5.82 -3.33
CA ALA A 22 -7.83 -6.21 -2.67
C ALA A 22 -7.59 -6.79 -1.27
N CYS A 23 -6.51 -7.54 -1.08
CA CYS A 23 -6.29 -8.30 0.15
C CYS A 23 -4.90 -8.15 0.77
N GLY A 24 -4.00 -7.37 0.15
CA GLY A 24 -2.67 -7.11 0.70
C GLY A 24 -1.64 -8.25 0.55
N THR A 25 -2.04 -9.44 0.07
CA THR A 25 -1.11 -10.56 -0.17
C THR A 25 0.05 -10.13 -1.05
N SER A 26 1.29 -10.43 -0.66
CA SER A 26 2.48 -10.11 -1.44
C SER A 26 2.54 -10.93 -2.74
N SER A 27 3.06 -10.31 -3.79
CA SER A 27 3.43 -11.01 -5.02
C SER A 27 4.51 -12.04 -4.71
N PRO A 28 4.43 -13.26 -5.27
CA PRO A 28 5.41 -14.31 -5.03
C PRO A 28 6.82 -13.96 -5.50
N THR A 29 6.97 -12.97 -6.38
CA THR A 29 8.26 -12.52 -6.93
C THR A 29 8.71 -11.15 -6.42
N ALA A 30 7.96 -10.53 -5.50
CA ALA A 30 8.31 -9.22 -4.98
C ALA A 30 9.51 -9.28 -4.04
N THR A 31 10.46 -8.37 -4.23
CA THR A 31 11.48 -8.06 -3.24
C THR A 31 10.88 -7.21 -2.12
N GLY A 32 11.54 -7.13 -0.95
CA GLY A 32 11.10 -6.22 0.10
C GLY A 32 11.19 -4.75 -0.33
N ALA A 33 12.12 -4.41 -1.23
CA ALA A 33 12.19 -3.09 -1.84
C ALA A 33 10.97 -2.78 -2.72
N ASP A 34 10.44 -3.77 -3.44
CA ASP A 34 9.22 -3.62 -4.25
C ASP A 34 7.99 -3.47 -3.35
N LEU A 35 7.89 -4.27 -2.28
CA LEU A 35 6.82 -4.18 -1.29
C LEU A 35 6.82 -2.83 -0.58
N ALA A 36 7.99 -2.35 -0.15
CA ALA A 36 8.14 -1.02 0.45
C ALA A 36 7.72 0.09 -0.53
N ARG A 37 8.06 -0.06 -1.81
CA ARG A 37 7.65 0.91 -2.85
C ARG A 37 6.14 0.93 -3.04
N THR A 38 5.48 -0.22 -3.05
CA THR A 38 4.01 -0.29 -3.10
C THR A 38 3.38 0.33 -1.86
N ALA A 39 3.86 -0.01 -0.65
CA ALA A 39 3.36 0.58 0.60
C ALA A 39 3.50 2.12 0.61
N LEU A 40 4.62 2.66 0.12
CA LEU A 40 4.80 4.12 0.00
C LEU A 40 3.82 4.77 -0.99
N LYS A 41 3.50 4.09 -2.10
CA LYS A 41 2.48 4.57 -3.05
C LYS A 41 1.10 4.58 -2.40
N ASP A 42 0.76 3.53 -1.67
CA ASP A 42 -0.54 3.38 -0.99
C ASP A 42 -0.69 4.42 0.13
N ALA A 43 0.38 4.67 0.91
CA ALA A 43 0.45 5.78 1.88
C ALA A 43 0.21 7.15 1.22
N ALA A 44 0.84 7.41 0.07
CA ALA A 44 0.66 8.67 -0.64
C ALA A 44 -0.78 8.84 -1.15
N ALA A 45 -1.40 7.77 -1.65
CA ALA A 45 -2.80 7.77 -2.10
C ALA A 45 -3.76 8.01 -0.93
N ALA A 46 -3.57 7.32 0.20
CA ALA A 46 -4.36 7.51 1.41
C ALA A 46 -4.24 8.95 1.94
N ARG A 47 -3.04 9.53 1.91
CA ARG A 47 -2.82 10.92 2.32
C ARG A 47 -3.49 11.93 1.37
N ALA A 48 -3.46 11.69 0.06
CA ALA A 48 -4.16 12.54 -0.89
C ALA A 48 -5.67 12.52 -0.63
N ALA A 49 -6.25 11.33 -0.48
CA ALA A 49 -7.66 11.17 -0.12
C ALA A 49 -8.00 11.82 1.22
N GLN A 50 -7.14 11.69 2.24
CA GLN A 50 -7.32 12.34 3.54
C GLN A 50 -7.49 13.86 3.40
N VAL A 51 -6.62 14.50 2.60
CA VAL A 51 -6.67 15.96 2.38
C VAL A 51 -7.97 16.37 1.68
N GLU A 52 -8.39 15.61 0.67
CA GLU A 52 -9.65 15.87 -0.03
C GLU A 52 -10.86 15.73 0.91
N GLU A 53 -10.90 14.66 1.72
CA GLU A 53 -12.01 14.42 2.65
C GLU A 53 -12.04 15.44 3.79
N ALA A 54 -10.88 15.87 4.28
CA ALA A 54 -10.79 16.96 5.23
C ALA A 54 -11.34 18.28 4.64
N ALA A 55 -11.01 18.58 3.38
CA ALA A 55 -11.51 19.76 2.67
C ALA A 55 -13.03 19.70 2.43
N ARG A 56 -13.60 18.51 2.25
CA ARG A 56 -15.05 18.27 2.16
C ARG A 56 -15.77 18.32 3.52
N GLY A 57 -15.04 18.42 4.64
CA GLY A 57 -15.60 18.39 5.99
C GLY A 57 -15.86 16.99 6.55
N ASN A 58 -15.43 15.93 5.85
CA ASN A 58 -15.60 14.54 6.25
C ASN A 58 -14.51 14.12 7.25
N HIS A 59 -14.43 14.80 8.40
CA HIS A 59 -13.33 14.67 9.35
C HIS A 59 -13.10 13.24 9.86
N ARG A 60 -14.18 12.48 10.12
CA ARG A 60 -14.05 11.07 10.55
C ARG A 60 -13.37 10.19 9.51
N LEU A 61 -13.69 10.39 8.23
CA LEU A 61 -13.07 9.64 7.14
C LEU A 61 -11.62 10.10 6.95
N ALA A 62 -11.35 11.41 7.06
CA ALA A 62 -9.99 11.94 7.01
C ALA A 62 -9.10 11.39 8.15
N ASP A 63 -9.61 11.28 9.37
CA ASP A 63 -8.87 10.71 10.50
C ASP A 63 -8.56 9.22 10.27
N HIS A 64 -9.53 8.47 9.75
CA HIS A 64 -9.33 7.07 9.36
C HIS A 64 -8.26 6.93 8.27
N LEU A 65 -8.31 7.76 7.23
CA LEU A 65 -7.31 7.77 6.15
C LEU A 65 -5.92 8.17 6.66
N GLY A 66 -5.84 9.00 7.70
CA GLY A 66 -4.59 9.27 8.42
C GLY A 66 -4.01 7.99 9.04
N SER A 67 -4.84 7.22 9.73
CA SER A 67 -4.42 5.93 10.32
C SER A 67 -3.99 4.91 9.27
N VAL A 68 -4.66 4.88 8.11
CA VAL A 68 -4.27 4.04 6.96
C VAL A 68 -2.92 4.47 6.38
N THR A 69 -2.68 5.79 6.28
CA THR A 69 -1.40 6.33 5.82
C THR A 69 -0.27 5.87 6.74
N ASP A 70 -0.44 6.00 8.05
CA ASP A 70 0.58 5.62 9.03
C ASP A 70 0.87 4.11 8.99
N ALA A 71 -0.16 3.27 8.87
CA ALA A 71 0.02 1.82 8.73
C ALA A 71 0.91 1.44 7.54
N HIS A 72 0.68 2.06 6.37
CA HIS A 72 1.50 1.81 5.19
C HIS A 72 2.94 2.35 5.33
N LEU A 73 3.14 3.46 6.05
CA LEU A 73 4.48 3.97 6.34
C LEU A 73 5.25 3.03 7.28
N ASP A 74 4.57 2.46 8.27
CA ASP A 74 5.14 1.46 9.18
C ASP A 74 5.53 0.19 8.42
N ASP A 75 4.68 -0.30 7.51
CA ASP A 75 5.00 -1.44 6.62
C ASP A 75 6.25 -1.15 5.77
N ALA A 76 6.32 0.02 5.14
CA ALA A 76 7.48 0.42 4.34
C ALA A 76 8.76 0.50 5.18
N LEU A 77 8.66 1.00 6.41
CA LEU A 77 9.78 1.09 7.34
C LEU A 77 10.22 -0.30 7.82
N ALA A 78 9.28 -1.20 8.11
CA ALA A 78 9.55 -2.57 8.50
C ALA A 78 10.30 -3.32 7.39
N MET A 79 9.82 -3.24 6.15
CA MET A 79 10.47 -3.83 4.98
C MET A 79 11.91 -3.33 4.80
N ARG A 80 12.15 -2.03 5.00
CA ARG A 80 13.47 -1.42 4.89
C ARG A 80 14.41 -1.83 6.03
N ARG A 81 13.90 -1.99 7.25
CA ARG A 81 14.69 -2.40 8.43
C ARG A 81 15.04 -3.87 8.43
N LEU A 82 14.16 -4.72 7.91
CA LEU A 82 14.37 -6.16 7.84
C LEU A 82 15.37 -6.58 6.74
N GLY A 83 15.85 -5.63 5.92
CA GLY A 83 16.85 -5.90 4.90
C GLY A 83 16.38 -6.94 3.87
N ILE A 84 15.07 -7.04 3.64
CA ILE A 84 14.50 -7.91 2.60
C ILE A 84 14.86 -7.29 1.24
N ALA A 85 16.08 -7.58 0.79
CA ALA A 85 16.64 -7.22 -0.51
C ALA A 85 16.39 -8.35 -1.51
#